data_AF-A0A2G9U4U1-F1
#
_entry.id   AF-A0A2G9U4U1-F1
#
_cell.length_a   1.000
_cell.length_b   1.000
_cell.length_c   1.000
_cell.angle_alpha   90.00
_cell.angle_beta   90.00
_cell.angle_gamma   90.00
#
_symmetry.space_group_name_H-M   'P 1'
#
loop_
_entity.id
_entity.type
_entity.pdbx_description
1 polymer ?
#
loop_
_entity_poly.entity_id
_entity_poly.type
_entity_poly.pdbx_seq_one_letter_code
_entity_poly.pdbx_strand_id
1 'polypeptide(L)'
;MKEFCDLALLFLPVRMSTEEHKQYGAALWFETMWTMYEVVEMGDRWGSELPNLFATLSYNNPDFMDWSIIYDTVFTRSLRAMGLSIREGKTPIRSPSSPIAKYSLKKLGKGLGFKIQDHLKTFRCHLSYLVELLIEAIDINDVEKANIAIQNLTLIFYMVPILDYSDCIKHHKLTNEEQALCKMSVRLPVLAEMALDKMLDIIQCLSVTAAKDSSSAIGSFKDLATKEGSEEKVLKKAIDRCVAAIFKNADDRVSS
;
A
#
# COMPACT_ATOMS: atom_id res chain seq x y z
N MET A 1 6.30 13.65 -26.94
CA MET A 1 6.71 12.63 -25.95
C MET A 1 5.52 12.06 -25.18
N LYS A 2 4.58 12.89 -24.71
CA LYS A 2 3.27 12.41 -24.20
C LYS A 2 2.51 11.54 -25.20
N GLU A 3 2.31 12.03 -26.42
CA GLU A 3 1.65 11.29 -27.52
C GLU A 3 2.30 9.94 -27.82
N PHE A 4 3.63 9.84 -27.68
CA PHE A 4 4.35 8.58 -27.84
C PHE A 4 3.97 7.58 -26.74
N CYS A 5 3.87 8.01 -25.48
CA CYS A 5 3.45 7.15 -24.38
C CYS A 5 1.99 6.69 -24.57
N ASP A 6 1.12 7.59 -25.03
CA ASP A 6 -0.29 7.29 -25.30
C ASP A 6 -0.42 6.23 -26.41
N LEU A 7 0.33 6.39 -27.51
CA LEU A 7 0.39 5.38 -28.58
C LEU A 7 0.99 4.07 -28.10
N ALA A 8 2.03 4.12 -27.27
CA ALA A 8 2.65 2.93 -26.70
C ALA A 8 1.65 2.10 -25.87
N LEU A 9 0.80 2.74 -25.07
CA LEU A 9 -0.25 2.04 -24.31
C LEU A 9 -1.32 1.39 -25.19
N LEU A 10 -1.64 2.02 -26.31
CA LEU A 10 -2.69 1.54 -27.22
C LEU A 10 -2.20 0.40 -28.12
N PHE A 11 -0.93 0.42 -28.53
CA PHE A 11 -0.43 -0.44 -29.60
C PHE A 11 0.65 -1.43 -29.18
N LEU A 12 1.32 -1.24 -28.03
CA LEU A 12 2.32 -2.22 -27.61
C LEU A 12 1.63 -3.50 -27.15
N PRO A 13 2.04 -4.66 -27.69
CA PRO A 13 1.48 -5.93 -27.25
C PRO A 13 1.97 -6.23 -25.84
N VAL A 14 1.02 -6.40 -24.92
CA VAL A 14 1.25 -6.76 -23.50
C VAL A 14 0.58 -8.08 -23.14
N ARG A 15 0.04 -8.79 -24.12
CA ARG A 15 -0.60 -10.11 -23.97
C ARG A 15 -0.08 -11.03 -25.06
N MET A 16 1.04 -11.69 -24.80
CA MET A 16 1.64 -12.68 -25.69
C MET A 16 2.24 -13.81 -24.84
N SER A 17 2.63 -14.92 -25.45
CA SER A 17 3.45 -15.91 -24.74
C SER A 17 4.84 -15.35 -24.41
N THR A 18 5.53 -15.96 -23.44
CA THR A 18 6.90 -15.56 -23.07
C THR A 18 7.87 -15.64 -24.25
N GLU A 19 7.71 -16.66 -25.09
CA GLU A 19 8.49 -16.95 -26.28
C GLU A 19 8.28 -15.87 -27.34
N GLU A 20 7.02 -15.49 -27.58
CA GLU A 20 6.68 -14.38 -28.48
C GLU A 20 7.19 -13.04 -27.93
N HIS A 21 7.10 -12.81 -26.62
CA HIS A 21 7.63 -11.58 -26.03
C HIS A 21 9.14 -11.46 -26.16
N LYS A 22 9.88 -12.58 -26.11
CA LYS A 22 11.33 -12.62 -26.34
C LYS A 22 11.70 -12.29 -27.78
N GLN A 23 10.87 -12.65 -28.76
CA GLN A 23 11.20 -12.50 -30.17
C GLN A 23 10.61 -11.24 -30.82
N TYR A 24 9.37 -10.88 -30.47
CA TYR A 24 8.58 -9.86 -31.17
C TYR A 24 7.92 -8.82 -30.24
N GLY A 25 7.89 -9.09 -28.93
CA GLY A 25 7.14 -8.28 -27.97
C GLY A 25 8.02 -7.47 -27.04
N ALA A 26 7.77 -7.61 -25.73
CA ALA A 26 8.34 -6.76 -24.69
C ALA A 26 9.87 -6.74 -24.64
N ALA A 27 10.56 -7.81 -25.05
CA ALA A 27 12.02 -7.83 -25.06
C ALA A 27 12.64 -6.77 -25.99
N LEU A 28 11.90 -6.27 -26.99
CA LEU A 28 12.38 -5.26 -27.93
C LEU A 28 12.29 -3.83 -27.39
N TRP A 29 11.39 -3.57 -26.44
CA TRP A 29 11.07 -2.20 -26.02
C TRP A 29 11.14 -1.97 -24.51
N PHE A 30 11.08 -3.02 -23.69
CA PHE A 30 10.98 -2.89 -22.24
C PHE A 30 12.15 -2.14 -21.63
N GLU A 31 13.39 -2.52 -21.96
CA GLU A 31 14.61 -1.88 -21.42
C GLU A 31 14.64 -0.39 -21.72
N THR A 32 14.35 -0.01 -22.97
CA THR A 32 14.30 1.39 -23.40
C THR A 32 13.22 2.16 -22.64
N MET A 33 11.99 1.62 -22.57
CA MET A 33 10.87 2.28 -21.90
C MET A 33 11.11 2.39 -20.38
N TRP A 34 11.72 1.37 -19.79
CA TRP A 34 12.10 1.36 -18.38
C TRP A 34 13.19 2.40 -18.09
N THR A 35 14.23 2.46 -18.91
CA THR A 35 15.28 3.48 -18.80
C THR A 35 14.70 4.89 -18.94
N MET A 36 13.77 5.09 -19.88
CA MET A 36 13.04 6.36 -19.99
C MET A 36 12.28 6.68 -18.71
N TYR A 37 11.58 5.70 -18.13
CA TYR A 37 10.90 5.88 -16.85
C TYR A 37 11.88 6.29 -15.76
N GLU A 38 13.02 5.61 -15.61
CA GLU A 38 14.05 5.92 -14.60
C GLU A 38 14.63 7.33 -14.73
N VAL A 39 14.90 7.78 -15.96
CA VAL A 39 15.46 9.13 -16.24
C VAL A 39 14.43 10.24 -16.03
N VAL A 40 13.13 9.94 -16.13
CA VAL A 40 12.07 10.89 -15.81
C VAL A 40 12.01 11.06 -14.29
N GLU A 41 12.92 11.86 -13.74
CA GLU A 41 12.77 12.45 -12.42
C GLU A 41 12.08 13.82 -12.55
N MET A 42 10.92 13.93 -11.88
CA MET A 42 10.33 15.19 -11.41
C MET A 42 10.15 16.29 -12.47
N GLY A 43 9.48 15.95 -13.57
CA GLY A 43 8.93 16.94 -14.49
C GLY A 43 7.56 16.47 -14.97
N ASP A 44 6.51 17.13 -14.51
CA ASP A 44 5.09 16.75 -14.62
C ASP A 44 4.50 16.80 -16.06
N ARG A 45 5.30 16.45 -17.08
CA ARG A 45 5.00 16.72 -18.50
C ARG A 45 4.74 15.47 -19.33
N TRP A 46 5.19 14.28 -18.92
CA TRP A 46 4.95 13.01 -19.62
C TRP A 46 5.34 11.82 -18.72
N GLY A 47 4.84 10.62 -19.04
CA GLY A 47 5.23 9.38 -18.34
C GLY A 47 4.32 8.95 -17.18
N SER A 48 3.24 9.68 -16.87
CA SER A 48 2.22 9.30 -15.87
C SER A 48 1.60 7.93 -16.15
N GLU A 49 1.51 7.57 -17.42
CA GLU A 49 0.86 6.35 -17.87
C GLU A 49 1.79 5.13 -17.99
N LEU A 50 3.12 5.35 -18.00
CA LEU A 50 4.10 4.27 -18.12
C LEU A 50 4.00 3.22 -17.00
N PRO A 51 3.77 3.59 -15.72
CA PRO A 51 3.50 2.62 -14.67
C PRO A 51 2.36 1.66 -15.01
N ASN A 52 1.29 2.15 -15.65
CA ASN A 52 0.16 1.32 -16.03
C ASN A 52 0.53 0.33 -17.15
N LEU A 53 1.37 0.74 -18.10
CA LEU A 53 1.91 -0.16 -19.12
C LEU A 53 2.72 -1.30 -18.49
N PHE A 54 3.66 -0.97 -17.59
CA PHE A 54 4.49 -1.97 -16.91
C PHE A 54 3.66 -2.88 -16.01
N ALA A 55 2.70 -2.33 -15.28
CA ALA A 55 1.77 -3.10 -14.46
C ALA A 55 0.98 -4.09 -15.31
N THR A 56 0.44 -3.65 -16.44
CA THR A 56 -0.32 -4.51 -17.38
C THR A 56 0.56 -5.60 -17.98
N LEU A 57 1.80 -5.29 -18.36
CA LEU A 57 2.74 -6.29 -18.87
C LEU A 57 3.06 -7.35 -17.81
N SER A 58 3.39 -6.92 -16.59
CA SER A 58 3.73 -7.82 -15.48
C SER A 58 2.57 -8.71 -15.06
N TYR A 59 1.34 -8.18 -15.08
CA TYR A 59 0.14 -8.92 -14.71
C TYR A 59 -0.19 -10.04 -15.71
N ASN A 60 -0.08 -9.75 -17.01
CA ASN A 60 -0.40 -10.75 -18.03
C ASN A 60 0.76 -11.71 -18.29
N ASN A 61 2.00 -11.33 -17.96
CA ASN A 61 3.21 -12.10 -18.31
C ASN A 61 4.17 -12.17 -17.11
N PRO A 62 3.77 -12.82 -16.00
CA PRO A 62 4.58 -12.88 -14.79
C PRO A 62 5.93 -13.56 -15.02
N ASP A 63 5.99 -14.54 -15.92
CA ASP A 63 7.20 -15.35 -16.19
C ASP A 63 8.08 -14.79 -17.32
N PHE A 64 7.73 -13.61 -17.86
CA PHE A 64 8.47 -13.03 -18.99
C PHE A 64 9.91 -12.67 -18.62
N MET A 65 10.11 -12.06 -17.45
CA MET A 65 11.41 -11.62 -16.96
C MET A 65 11.47 -11.64 -15.44
N ASP A 66 12.67 -11.49 -14.89
CA ASP A 66 12.85 -11.26 -13.47
C ASP A 66 12.43 -9.82 -13.10
N TRP A 67 11.22 -9.68 -12.57
CA TRP A 67 10.66 -8.40 -12.15
C TRP A 67 11.34 -7.84 -10.90
N SER A 68 12.12 -8.64 -10.16
CA SER A 68 12.74 -8.18 -8.91
C SER A 68 13.71 -7.02 -9.11
N ILE A 69 14.26 -6.87 -10.32
CA ILE A 69 15.19 -5.81 -10.68
C ILE A 69 14.55 -4.41 -10.66
N ILE A 70 13.23 -4.31 -10.86
CA ILE A 70 12.52 -3.03 -10.92
C ILE A 70 11.84 -2.66 -9.61
N TYR A 71 11.84 -3.57 -8.64
CA TYR A 71 11.09 -3.45 -7.39
C TYR A 71 11.47 -2.20 -6.60
N ASP A 72 12.76 -1.97 -6.35
CA ASP A 72 13.21 -0.82 -5.56
C ASP A 72 12.76 0.53 -6.16
N THR A 73 12.85 0.66 -7.49
CA THR A 73 12.43 1.86 -8.21
C THR A 73 10.92 2.07 -8.13
N VAL A 74 10.12 1.04 -8.42
CA VAL A 74 8.64 1.13 -8.32
C VAL A 74 8.24 1.49 -6.90
N PHE A 75 8.80 0.80 -5.89
CA PHE A 75 8.46 1.05 -4.49
C PHE A 75 8.72 2.49 -4.08
N THR A 76 9.94 2.95 -4.37
CA THR A 76 10.41 4.26 -3.95
C THR A 76 9.56 5.35 -4.60
N ARG A 77 9.22 5.18 -5.89
CA ARG A 77 8.35 6.12 -6.61
C ARG A 77 6.91 6.07 -6.11
N SER A 78 6.36 4.90 -5.80
CA SER A 78 5.03 4.78 -5.19
C SER A 78 4.96 5.46 -3.82
N LEU A 79 5.97 5.27 -2.95
CA LEU A 79 6.04 5.97 -1.66
C LEU A 79 6.12 7.49 -1.82
N ARG A 80 6.92 7.99 -2.77
CA ARG A 80 7.00 9.43 -3.08
C ARG A 80 5.67 9.97 -3.61
N ALA A 81 5.03 9.25 -4.54
CA ALA A 81 3.76 9.66 -5.15
C ALA A 81 2.62 9.76 -4.13
N MET A 82 2.60 8.88 -3.12
CA MET A 82 1.63 8.92 -2.02
C MET A 82 2.03 9.92 -0.91
N GLY A 83 3.16 10.60 -1.02
CA GLY A 83 3.67 11.48 0.04
C GLY A 83 3.95 10.73 1.35
N LEU A 84 4.35 9.46 1.25
CA LEU A 84 4.76 8.58 2.35
C LEU A 84 6.28 8.56 2.55
N SER A 85 7.03 9.33 1.77
CA SER A 85 8.48 9.42 1.94
C SER A 85 8.82 9.88 3.35
N ILE A 86 9.73 9.15 3.99
CA ILE A 86 10.33 9.55 5.26
C ILE A 86 10.97 10.91 5.00
N ARG A 87 10.42 11.98 5.58
CA ARG A 87 11.10 13.28 5.54
C ARG A 87 12.46 13.08 6.19
N GLU A 88 13.53 13.26 5.41
CA GLU A 88 14.90 13.27 5.93
C GLU A 88 14.94 14.16 7.19
N GLY A 89 15.33 13.57 8.32
CA GLY A 89 15.41 14.28 9.61
C GLY A 89 14.33 13.92 10.65
N LYS A 90 13.27 13.18 10.28
CA LYS A 90 12.40 12.52 11.25
C LYS A 90 12.48 11.02 11.01
N THR A 91 13.36 10.31 11.73
CA THR A 91 12.99 8.92 12.05
C THR A 91 11.58 8.99 12.63
N PRO A 92 10.56 8.30 12.08
CA PRO A 92 9.34 8.13 12.83
C PRO A 92 9.78 7.34 14.05
N ILE A 93 10.04 8.07 15.14
CA ILE A 93 10.26 7.46 16.44
C ILE A 93 8.88 6.91 16.74
N ARG A 94 8.69 5.64 16.35
CA ARG A 94 7.49 4.88 16.70
C ARG A 94 7.23 5.15 18.16
N SER A 95 6.03 5.66 18.48
CA SER A 95 5.70 5.91 19.87
C SER A 95 6.01 4.64 20.67
N PRO A 96 6.68 4.73 21.83
CA PRO A 96 6.88 3.57 22.69
C PRO A 96 5.57 2.87 23.07
N SER A 97 4.45 3.59 23.01
CA SER A 97 3.09 3.09 23.25
C SER A 97 2.45 2.39 22.04
N SER A 98 3.07 2.43 20.86
CA SER A 98 2.50 1.82 19.66
C SER A 98 2.32 0.31 19.87
N PRO A 99 1.15 -0.27 19.52
CA PRO A 99 0.92 -1.72 19.60
C PRO A 99 1.98 -2.55 18.87
N ILE A 100 2.60 -1.98 17.83
CA ILE A 100 3.65 -2.66 17.03
C ILE A 100 5.04 -2.64 17.68
N ALA A 101 5.27 -1.80 18.70
CA ALA A 101 6.58 -1.64 19.34
C ALA A 101 7.06 -2.93 20.03
N LYS A 102 6.13 -3.80 20.46
CA LYS A 102 6.45 -5.14 20.99
C LYS A 102 7.01 -6.09 19.91
N TYR A 103 6.77 -5.80 18.64
CA TYR A 103 7.22 -6.58 17.49
C TYR A 103 8.35 -5.91 16.70
N SER A 104 9.18 -5.08 17.34
CA SER A 104 10.39 -4.52 16.70
C SER A 104 11.28 -5.61 16.10
N LEU A 105 12.04 -5.30 15.03
CA LEU A 105 12.95 -6.27 14.39
C LEU A 105 13.92 -6.92 15.38
N LYS A 106 14.43 -6.13 16.33
CA LYS A 106 15.32 -6.64 17.38
C LYS A 106 14.65 -7.70 18.26
N LYS A 107 13.36 -7.56 18.54
CA LYS A 107 12.58 -8.52 19.34
C LYS A 107 12.20 -9.74 18.51
N LEU A 108 11.76 -9.54 17.26
CA LEU A 108 11.39 -10.64 16.35
C LEU A 108 12.57 -11.51 15.93
N GLY A 109 13.76 -10.93 15.80
CA GLY A 109 14.98 -11.65 15.49
C GLY A 109 15.51 -12.52 16.64
N LYS A 110 14.96 -12.38 17.86
CA LYS A 110 15.36 -13.25 18.97
C LYS A 110 14.98 -14.70 18.67
N GLY A 111 15.95 -15.60 18.77
CA GLY A 111 15.75 -17.03 18.51
C GLY A 111 15.94 -17.44 17.05
N LEU A 112 16.24 -16.50 16.14
CA LEU A 112 16.72 -16.84 14.80
C LEU A 112 18.25 -17.04 14.83
N GLY A 113 18.74 -18.02 14.07
CA GLY A 113 20.18 -18.29 13.92
C GLY A 113 20.91 -17.28 13.02
N PHE A 114 20.23 -16.21 12.60
CA PHE A 114 20.74 -15.20 11.67
C PHE A 114 20.15 -13.82 12.01
N LYS A 115 20.74 -12.77 11.44
CA LYS A 115 20.22 -11.40 11.58
C LYS A 115 19.04 -11.20 10.65
N ILE A 116 17.86 -10.95 11.22
CA ILE A 116 16.62 -10.78 10.45
C ILE A 116 16.74 -9.68 9.38
N GLN A 117 17.47 -8.59 9.65
CA GLN A 117 17.59 -7.46 8.73
C GLN A 117 18.24 -7.84 7.39
N ASP A 118 19.19 -8.76 7.42
CA ASP A 118 19.97 -9.15 6.24
C ASP A 118 19.13 -9.96 5.23
N HIS A 119 17.92 -10.37 5.64
CA HIS A 119 17.01 -11.21 4.87
C HIS A 119 15.67 -10.54 4.55
N LEU A 120 15.48 -9.25 4.83
CA LEU A 120 14.28 -8.49 4.44
C LEU A 120 14.46 -7.87 3.04
N LYS A 121 14.70 -8.69 2.02
CA LYS A 121 15.06 -8.21 0.68
C LYS A 121 13.86 -8.05 -0.26
N THR A 122 12.81 -8.82 -0.06
CA THR A 122 11.66 -8.82 -0.97
C THR A 122 10.57 -7.87 -0.51
N PHE A 123 9.69 -7.49 -1.42
CA PHE A 123 8.51 -6.69 -1.13
C PHE A 123 7.61 -7.26 -0.04
N ARG A 124 7.49 -8.59 0.00
CA ARG A 124 6.72 -9.31 1.01
C ARG A 124 7.18 -8.94 2.43
N CYS A 125 8.48 -8.76 2.61
CA CYS A 125 9.07 -8.37 3.88
C CYS A 125 8.77 -6.90 4.24
N HIS A 126 8.59 -6.05 3.24
CA HIS A 126 8.32 -4.62 3.38
C HIS A 126 6.84 -4.29 3.61
N LEU A 127 5.95 -5.24 3.34
CA LEU A 127 4.50 -5.08 3.46
C LEU A 127 4.07 -4.48 4.80
N SER A 128 4.56 -5.01 5.92
CA SER A 128 4.20 -4.51 7.25
C SER A 128 4.58 -3.05 7.47
N TYR A 129 5.68 -2.59 6.88
CA TYR A 129 6.11 -1.19 6.95
C TYR A 129 5.25 -0.30 6.06
N LEU A 130 4.90 -0.78 4.86
CA LEU A 130 4.02 -0.05 3.96
C LEU A 130 2.64 0.16 4.59
N VAL A 131 2.07 -0.88 5.20
CA VAL A 131 0.78 -0.79 5.92
C VAL A 131 0.89 0.19 7.09
N GLU A 132 1.96 0.14 7.88
CA GLU A 132 2.20 1.09 8.97
C GLU A 132 2.26 2.55 8.46
N LEU A 133 3.00 2.81 7.38
CA LEU A 133 3.07 4.14 6.76
C LEU A 133 1.73 4.63 6.23
N LEU A 134 0.93 3.75 5.63
CA LEU A 134 -0.40 4.08 5.14
C LEU A 134 -1.35 4.43 6.30
N ILE A 135 -1.29 3.70 7.42
CA ILE A 135 -2.10 4.01 8.61
C ILE A 135 -1.70 5.38 9.18
N GLU A 136 -0.41 5.68 9.25
CA GLU A 136 0.08 7.00 9.70
C GLU A 136 -0.32 8.15 8.76
N ALA A 137 -0.53 7.86 7.47
CA ALA A 137 -0.95 8.83 6.48
C ALA A 137 -2.45 9.17 6.53
N ILE A 138 -3.25 8.43 7.30
CA ILE A 138 -4.67 8.71 7.51
C ILE A 138 -4.79 9.95 8.42
N ASP A 139 -5.13 11.09 7.83
CA ASP A 139 -5.35 12.36 8.50
C ASP A 139 -6.70 12.96 8.07
N ILE A 140 -7.59 13.22 9.03
CA ILE A 140 -8.90 13.81 8.74
C ILE A 140 -8.80 15.24 8.17
N ASN A 141 -7.69 15.94 8.41
CA ASN A 141 -7.47 17.27 7.85
C ASN A 141 -7.08 17.24 6.37
N ASP A 142 -6.72 16.07 5.84
CA ASP A 142 -6.36 15.84 4.44
C ASP A 142 -7.18 14.66 3.89
N VAL A 143 -8.43 14.95 3.58
CA VAL A 143 -9.43 13.96 3.12
C VAL A 143 -8.95 13.20 1.88
N GLU A 144 -8.29 13.90 0.95
CA GLU A 144 -7.78 13.30 -0.28
C GLU A 144 -6.69 12.27 0.03
N LYS A 145 -5.71 12.64 0.85
CA LYS A 145 -4.65 11.74 1.27
C LYS A 145 -5.18 10.57 2.11
N ALA A 146 -6.10 10.83 3.03
CA ALA A 146 -6.74 9.80 3.84
C ALA A 146 -7.51 8.79 2.96
N ASN A 147 -8.27 9.27 1.97
CA ASN A 147 -8.98 8.41 1.03
C ASN A 147 -7.99 7.54 0.22
N ILE A 148 -6.92 8.13 -0.33
CA ILE A 148 -5.89 7.38 -1.06
C ILE A 148 -5.24 6.31 -0.16
N ALA A 149 -4.91 6.64 1.08
CA ALA A 149 -4.34 5.70 2.04
C ALA A 149 -5.29 4.53 2.35
N ILE A 150 -6.57 4.82 2.62
CA ILE A 150 -7.61 3.82 2.92
C ILE A 150 -7.87 2.91 1.72
N GLN A 151 -7.90 3.44 0.49
CA GLN A 151 -8.05 2.61 -0.72
C GLN A 151 -6.84 1.67 -0.90
N ASN A 152 -5.61 2.14 -0.69
CA ASN A 152 -4.42 1.28 -0.78
C ASN A 152 -4.40 0.20 0.31
N LEU A 153 -4.79 0.54 1.55
CA LEU A 153 -4.98 -0.44 2.63
C LEU A 153 -6.04 -1.48 2.24
N THR A 154 -7.15 -1.05 1.64
CA THR A 154 -8.22 -1.94 1.15
C THR A 154 -7.67 -2.95 0.15
N LEU A 155 -6.89 -2.51 -0.84
CA LEU A 155 -6.28 -3.40 -1.83
C LEU A 155 -5.32 -4.40 -1.18
N ILE A 156 -4.48 -3.94 -0.25
CA ILE A 156 -3.55 -4.79 0.49
C ILE A 156 -4.31 -5.85 1.31
N PHE A 157 -5.31 -5.43 2.10
CA PHE A 157 -6.09 -6.33 2.94
C PHE A 157 -6.96 -7.29 2.13
N TYR A 158 -7.31 -6.99 0.88
CA TYR A 158 -7.95 -7.97 0.00
C TYR A 158 -6.99 -9.07 -0.50
N MET A 159 -5.71 -8.75 -0.67
CA MET A 159 -4.72 -9.67 -1.23
C MET A 159 -3.97 -10.49 -0.18
N VAL A 160 -3.89 -10.00 1.06
CA VAL A 160 -3.06 -10.59 2.11
C VAL A 160 -3.94 -11.23 3.18
N PRO A 161 -3.75 -12.52 3.49
CA PRO A 161 -4.43 -13.12 4.63
C PRO A 161 -3.85 -12.54 5.94
N ILE A 162 -4.74 -12.05 6.80
CA ILE A 162 -4.40 -11.34 8.04
C ILE A 162 -4.25 -12.36 9.17
N LEU A 163 -3.14 -13.10 9.12
CA LEU A 163 -2.85 -14.20 10.03
C LEU A 163 -1.41 -14.12 10.57
N ASP A 164 -1.23 -14.64 11.79
CA ASP A 164 0.10 -14.84 12.37
C ASP A 164 0.64 -16.24 11.99
N TYR A 165 1.64 -16.24 11.12
CA TYR A 165 2.37 -17.44 10.67
C TYR A 165 3.72 -17.61 11.39
N SER A 166 3.98 -16.89 12.48
CA SER A 166 5.28 -16.87 13.15
C SER A 166 5.71 -18.22 13.74
N ASP A 167 4.75 -19.12 13.94
CA ASP A 167 4.94 -20.49 14.40
C ASP A 167 5.25 -21.50 13.28
N CYS A 168 4.99 -21.17 12.00
CA CYS A 168 5.27 -22.06 10.87
C CYS A 168 6.75 -22.47 10.77
N ILE A 169 7.65 -21.66 11.32
CA ILE A 169 9.10 -21.92 11.40
C ILE A 169 9.41 -23.21 12.17
N LYS A 170 8.53 -23.61 13.10
CA LYS A 170 8.68 -24.86 13.89
C LYS A 170 8.28 -26.10 13.09
N HIS A 171 7.43 -25.94 12.07
CA HIS A 171 6.75 -27.04 11.40
C HIS A 171 7.26 -27.27 9.98
N HIS A 172 7.91 -26.27 9.36
CA HIS A 172 8.36 -26.33 7.98
C HIS A 172 9.84 -25.98 7.83
N LYS A 173 10.50 -26.62 6.87
CA LYS A 173 11.87 -26.27 6.48
C LYS A 173 11.83 -25.04 5.58
N LEU A 174 12.03 -23.88 6.18
CA LEU A 174 11.97 -22.58 5.52
C LEU A 174 13.37 -22.00 5.28
N THR A 175 13.54 -21.26 4.19
CA THR A 175 14.72 -20.42 3.93
C THR A 175 14.82 -19.28 4.96
N ASN A 176 15.98 -18.66 5.10
CA ASN A 176 16.15 -17.53 6.05
C ASN A 176 15.21 -16.35 5.73
N GLU A 177 14.94 -16.09 4.44
CA GLU A 177 13.96 -15.08 4.03
C GLU A 177 12.54 -15.46 4.48
N GLU A 178 12.11 -16.70 4.22
CA GLU A 178 10.78 -17.17 4.61
C GLU A 178 10.62 -17.18 6.14
N GLN A 179 11.65 -17.54 6.90
CA GLN A 179 11.64 -17.44 8.35
C GLN A 179 11.51 -15.98 8.82
N ALA A 180 12.21 -15.05 8.17
CA ALA A 180 12.07 -13.62 8.46
C ALA A 180 10.63 -13.15 8.16
N LEU A 181 10.06 -13.53 7.02
CA LEU A 181 8.69 -13.20 6.62
C LEU A 181 7.66 -13.77 7.61
N CYS A 182 7.79 -15.04 8.01
CA CYS A 182 6.95 -15.67 9.03
C CYS A 182 7.05 -14.92 10.36
N LYS A 183 8.24 -14.55 10.84
CA LYS A 183 8.37 -13.74 12.05
C LYS A 183 7.72 -12.36 11.93
N MET A 184 7.73 -11.77 10.74
CA MET A 184 7.10 -10.47 10.49
C MET A 184 5.57 -10.55 10.46
N SER A 185 4.99 -11.70 10.11
CA SER A 185 3.53 -11.88 9.98
C SER A 185 2.73 -11.61 11.26
N VAL A 186 3.32 -11.78 12.45
CA VAL A 186 2.70 -11.41 13.75
C VAL A 186 2.27 -9.94 13.81
N ARG A 187 2.85 -9.09 12.97
CA ARG A 187 2.48 -7.69 12.83
C ARG A 187 1.16 -7.48 12.08
N LEU A 188 0.76 -8.40 11.20
CA LEU A 188 -0.38 -8.21 10.31
C LEU A 188 -1.71 -8.02 11.07
N PRO A 189 -2.09 -8.89 12.04
CA PRO A 189 -3.32 -8.68 12.80
C PRO A 189 -3.30 -7.37 13.58
N VAL A 190 -2.16 -7.03 14.20
CA VAL A 190 -1.98 -5.81 15.00
C VAL A 190 -2.09 -4.56 14.14
N LEU A 191 -1.57 -4.60 12.91
CA LEU A 191 -1.71 -3.50 11.96
C LEU A 191 -3.15 -3.37 11.45
N ALA A 192 -3.86 -4.47 11.26
CA ALA A 192 -5.28 -4.44 10.91
C ALA A 192 -6.13 -3.83 12.03
N GLU A 193 -5.88 -4.19 13.29
CA GLU A 193 -6.49 -3.57 14.47
C GLU A 193 -6.20 -2.06 14.51
N MET A 194 -4.93 -1.66 14.35
CA MET A 194 -4.55 -0.24 14.29
C MET A 194 -5.25 0.53 13.15
N ALA A 195 -5.45 -0.12 12.00
CA ALA A 195 -6.18 0.49 10.89
C ALA A 195 -7.68 0.68 11.24
N LEU A 196 -8.31 -0.31 11.88
CA LEU A 196 -9.70 -0.21 12.36
C LEU A 196 -9.86 0.92 13.38
N ASP A 197 -8.99 0.99 14.39
CA ASP A 197 -9.03 2.06 15.40
C ASP A 197 -8.94 3.44 14.76
N LYS A 198 -8.02 3.60 13.80
CA LYS A 198 -7.85 4.85 13.07
C LYS A 198 -9.08 5.23 12.23
N MET A 199 -9.77 4.26 11.64
CA MET A 199 -11.01 4.49 10.90
C MET A 199 -12.17 4.85 11.82
N LEU A 200 -12.27 4.21 13.00
CA LEU A 200 -13.27 4.54 14.02
C LEU A 200 -13.08 5.96 14.56
N ASP A 201 -11.83 6.39 14.80
CA ASP A 201 -11.50 7.76 15.18
C ASP A 201 -12.00 8.78 14.14
N ILE A 202 -11.81 8.48 12.85
CA ILE A 202 -12.33 9.33 11.76
C ILE A 202 -13.85 9.38 11.79
N ILE A 203 -14.53 8.23 11.90
CA ILE A 203 -16.00 8.17 11.95
C ILE A 203 -16.50 9.01 13.14
N GLN A 204 -15.87 8.90 14.30
CA GLN A 204 -16.22 9.68 15.47
C GLN A 204 -16.03 11.18 15.22
N CYS A 205 -14.90 11.59 14.62
CA CYS A 205 -14.67 12.99 14.31
C CYS A 205 -15.69 13.54 13.31
N LEU A 206 -16.03 12.78 12.26
CA LEU A 206 -17.06 13.13 11.28
C LEU A 206 -18.46 13.24 11.93
N SER A 207 -18.77 12.39 12.92
CA SER A 207 -20.06 12.44 13.64
C SER A 207 -20.25 13.68 14.52
N VAL A 208 -19.15 14.31 14.96
CA VAL A 208 -19.17 15.47 15.86
C VAL A 208 -19.14 16.79 15.10
N THR A 209 -18.56 16.82 13.90
CA THR A 209 -18.49 18.04 13.07
C THR A 209 -19.78 18.25 12.28
N ALA A 210 -20.54 19.30 12.60
CA ALA A 210 -21.55 19.83 11.69
C ALA A 210 -20.88 20.16 10.33
N ALA A 211 -21.54 19.81 9.22
CA ALA A 211 -20.99 19.97 7.87
C ALA A 211 -20.49 21.42 7.66
N LYS A 212 -19.16 21.60 7.64
CA LYS A 212 -18.55 22.86 7.21
C LYS A 212 -18.53 22.89 5.69
N ASP A 213 -19.71 23.07 5.11
CA ASP A 213 -19.77 23.56 3.74
C ASP A 213 -19.38 25.04 3.77
N SER A 214 -18.35 25.41 3.00
CA SER A 214 -17.93 26.81 2.77
C SER A 214 -19.01 27.67 2.08
N SER A 215 -20.19 27.11 1.83
CA SER A 215 -21.36 27.75 1.21
C SER A 215 -22.45 28.13 2.22
N SER A 216 -22.30 27.80 3.51
CA SER A 216 -23.35 28.05 4.50
C SER A 216 -23.30 29.49 5.06
N ALA A 217 -24.34 30.27 4.73
CA ALA A 217 -24.55 31.60 5.30
C ALA A 217 -24.75 31.52 6.82
N ILE A 218 -23.98 32.32 7.55
CA ILE A 218 -24.08 32.50 9.01
C ILE A 218 -25.50 32.94 9.37
N GLY A 219 -26.23 32.11 10.15
CA GLY A 219 -27.41 32.57 10.88
C GLY A 219 -28.69 31.73 10.86
N SER A 220 -28.71 30.50 10.35
CA SER A 220 -29.93 29.67 10.40
C SER A 220 -29.88 28.60 11.50
N PHE A 221 -30.44 28.91 12.67
CA PHE A 221 -30.80 27.93 13.69
C PHE A 221 -32.07 27.18 13.25
N LYS A 222 -31.89 26.17 12.42
CA LYS A 222 -32.83 25.05 12.32
C LYS A 222 -32.02 23.78 12.51
N ASP A 223 -32.43 22.95 13.46
CA ASP A 223 -32.03 21.55 13.57
C ASP A 223 -32.40 20.85 12.25
N LEU A 224 -31.50 20.95 11.29
CA LEU A 224 -31.51 20.24 10.04
C LEU A 224 -30.60 19.05 10.28
N ALA A 225 -31.16 17.84 10.22
CA ALA A 225 -30.38 16.62 10.09
C ALA A 225 -29.23 16.92 9.10
N THR A 226 -28.02 16.97 9.64
CA THR A 226 -26.84 17.50 8.95
C THR A 226 -26.74 16.78 7.62
N LYS A 227 -26.92 17.50 6.51
CA LYS A 227 -26.72 16.88 5.20
C LYS A 227 -25.27 16.43 5.14
N GLU A 228 -25.09 15.13 4.98
CA GLU A 228 -23.78 14.49 4.87
C GLU A 228 -22.97 15.12 3.73
N GLY A 229 -21.79 15.65 4.08
CA GLY A 229 -20.88 16.31 3.16
C GLY A 229 -20.34 15.37 2.07
N SER A 230 -19.85 15.92 0.97
CA SER A 230 -19.24 15.12 -0.10
C SER A 230 -18.00 14.36 0.39
N GLU A 231 -17.16 15.01 1.19
CA GLU A 231 -15.95 14.44 1.80
C GLU A 231 -16.28 13.30 2.78
N GLU A 232 -17.31 13.50 3.61
CA GLU A 232 -17.81 12.51 4.56
C GLU A 232 -18.28 11.23 3.82
N LYS A 233 -19.02 11.39 2.72
CA LYS A 233 -19.46 10.26 1.87
C LYS A 233 -18.31 9.47 1.28
N VAL A 234 -17.29 10.17 0.77
CA VAL A 234 -16.13 9.54 0.15
C VAL A 234 -15.37 8.71 1.18
N LEU A 235 -15.10 9.28 2.35
CA LEU A 235 -14.38 8.57 3.43
C LEU A 235 -15.18 7.40 3.97
N LYS A 236 -16.47 7.55 4.28
CA LYS A 236 -17.30 6.43 4.75
C LYS A 236 -17.31 5.27 3.79
N LYS A 237 -17.50 5.53 2.49
CA LYS A 237 -17.46 4.48 1.46
C LYS A 237 -16.10 3.80 1.37
N ALA A 238 -15.01 4.54 1.55
CA ALA A 238 -13.66 3.98 1.57
C ALA A 238 -13.44 3.11 2.81
N ILE A 239 -13.86 3.59 3.97
CA ILE A 239 -13.78 2.88 5.26
C ILE A 239 -14.58 1.58 5.20
N ASP A 240 -15.85 1.62 4.77
CA ASP A 240 -16.71 0.44 4.66
C ASP A 240 -16.05 -0.68 3.85
N ARG A 241 -15.43 -0.32 2.72
CA ARG A 241 -14.71 -1.29 1.86
C ARG A 241 -13.47 -1.85 2.53
N CYS A 242 -12.73 -1.02 3.25
CA CYS A 242 -11.51 -1.42 3.93
C CYS A 242 -11.82 -2.36 5.10
N VAL A 243 -12.83 -2.01 5.90
CA VAL A 243 -13.37 -2.83 6.99
C VAL A 243 -13.83 -4.19 6.46
N ALA A 244 -14.60 -4.20 5.36
CA ALA A 244 -15.01 -5.44 4.71
C ALA A 244 -13.82 -6.29 4.23
N ALA A 245 -12.76 -5.66 3.70
CA ALA A 245 -11.53 -6.36 3.30
C ALA A 245 -10.81 -6.99 4.49
N ILE A 246 -10.71 -6.27 5.60
CA ILE A 246 -10.10 -6.76 6.85
C ILE A 246 -10.88 -7.99 7.34
N PHE A 247 -12.19 -7.89 7.51
CA PHE A 247 -13.00 -9.00 8.02
C PHE A 247 -13.07 -10.19 7.06
N LYS A 248 -12.96 -9.98 5.75
CA LYS A 248 -12.93 -11.07 4.77
C LYS A 248 -11.66 -11.93 4.88
N ASN A 249 -10.52 -11.31 5.22
CA ASN A 249 -9.21 -11.96 5.21
C ASN A 249 -8.59 -12.13 6.61
N ALA A 250 -9.28 -11.68 7.66
CA ALA A 250 -8.96 -12.01 9.04
C ALA A 250 -9.51 -13.40 9.42
N ASP A 251 -8.84 -14.07 10.35
CA ASP A 251 -9.34 -15.30 10.96
C ASP A 251 -10.74 -15.08 11.58
N ASP A 252 -11.55 -16.13 11.64
CA ASP A 252 -12.86 -16.14 12.34
C ASP A 252 -12.75 -15.79 13.84
N ARG A 253 -11.53 -15.64 14.36
CA ARG A 253 -11.24 -15.21 15.72
C ARG A 253 -11.31 -13.69 15.96
N VAL A 254 -11.35 -12.86 14.91
CA VAL A 254 -11.50 -11.40 15.05
C VAL A 254 -12.97 -10.99 15.29
N SER A 255 -13.90 -11.94 15.10
CA SER A 255 -15.35 -11.76 15.26
C SER A 255 -15.94 -12.41 16.53
N SER A 256 -15.10 -12.79 17.51
CA SER A 256 -15.54 -13.38 18.79
C SER A 256 -15.09 -12.63 20.03
#